data_AF-F8P552-F1
#
_entry.id   AF-F8P552-F1
#
_cell.length_a   1.000
_cell.length_b   1.000
_cell.length_c   1.000
_cell.angle_alpha   90.00
_cell.angle_beta   90.00
_cell.angle_gamma   90.00
#
_symmetry.space_group_name_H-M   'P 1'
#
loop_
_entity.id
_entity.type
_entity.pdbx_description
1 polymer ?
#
loop_
_entity_poly.entity_id
_entity_poly.type
_entity_poly.pdbx_seq_one_letter_code
_entity_poly.pdbx_strand_id
1 'polypeptide(L)'
;MDVGRVERTKLERRMEKLIHLHFPLDGVDSASHKRPTENRRSSSLFNLDLSDIKNLDAGDLWKGVLQSQALQGTKGEIRAAEQRITPWQEDSDVSKCPLCTASFHPLTNRKHHCRLCGNIICSLPIKRPQRLEPCSILFVVDPKSRRIEQVEEGVDYGVRRRRSVDTRSSAKEKAADVLAEEEKFLKGVRICRECRPILSRQQHFQEASQVPVFHRLYDAFISLETEIEDSLPQFRELILSLNTDDQPTKEATATRKRLLEAFSQYDALSKRIRKIPCPPNSSQDRVQMAILTRANLFLQKNMFPLQSIPKPKKQNSSKSQTPGDGPTIDPDSEMAHSLQPLLEQEALLESFVEEAVAHRKFEDAKTLKANLKEIRTEIDKMLTIADRSKAG
;
A
#
# COMPACT_ATOMS: atom_id res chain seq x y z
N MET A 1 -7.94 -37.55 17.67
CA MET A 1 -7.69 -36.36 16.81
C MET A 1 -8.09 -35.03 17.46
N ASP A 2 -8.84 -35.03 18.58
CA ASP A 2 -9.42 -33.79 19.14
C ASP A 2 -8.50 -33.01 20.09
N VAL A 3 -7.60 -33.70 20.80
CA VAL A 3 -6.71 -33.09 21.82
C VAL A 3 -5.83 -31.98 21.24
N GLY A 4 -5.20 -32.22 20.08
CA GLY A 4 -4.36 -31.21 19.43
C GLY A 4 -5.13 -29.99 18.90
N ARG A 5 -6.43 -30.12 18.64
CA ARG A 5 -7.30 -29.00 18.25
C ARG A 5 -7.65 -28.16 19.46
N VAL A 6 -8.01 -28.80 20.57
CA VAL A 6 -8.33 -28.12 21.84
C VAL A 6 -7.12 -27.34 22.36
N GLU A 7 -5.94 -27.96 22.39
CA GLU A 7 -4.71 -27.28 22.81
C GLU A 7 -4.37 -26.07 21.92
N ARG A 8 -4.56 -26.22 20.61
CA ARG A 8 -4.32 -25.12 19.66
C ARG A 8 -5.24 -23.93 19.90
N THR A 9 -6.55 -24.18 20.03
CA THR A 9 -7.52 -23.10 20.32
C THR A 9 -7.25 -22.40 21.66
N LYS A 10 -6.73 -23.15 22.65
CA LYS A 10 -6.29 -22.59 23.93
C LYS A 10 -5.09 -21.66 23.75
N LEU A 11 -4.10 -22.05 22.95
CA LEU A 11 -2.94 -21.21 22.65
C LEU A 11 -3.36 -19.95 21.85
N GLU A 12 -4.28 -20.06 20.90
CA GLU A 12 -4.81 -18.91 20.16
C GLU A 12 -5.48 -17.89 21.11
N ARG A 13 -6.36 -18.34 22.01
CA ARG A 13 -6.97 -17.47 23.03
C ARG A 13 -5.94 -16.83 23.98
N ARG A 14 -4.88 -17.56 24.33
CA ARG A 14 -3.77 -17.02 25.14
C ARG A 14 -2.99 -15.96 24.37
N MET A 15 -2.76 -16.16 23.07
CA MET A 15 -2.08 -15.20 22.21
C MET A 15 -2.81 -13.87 22.18
N GLU A 16 -4.14 -13.90 21.99
CA GLU A 16 -4.97 -12.70 21.97
C GLU A 16 -4.88 -11.92 23.30
N LYS A 17 -4.95 -12.63 24.44
CA LYS A 17 -4.79 -12.02 25.77
C LYS A 17 -3.41 -11.41 25.98
N LEU A 18 -2.35 -12.06 25.48
CA LEU A 18 -0.99 -11.51 25.55
C LEU A 18 -0.86 -10.26 24.69
N ILE A 19 -1.40 -10.27 23.47
CA ILE A 19 -1.38 -9.10 22.59
C ILE A 19 -2.13 -7.93 23.25
N HIS A 20 -3.29 -8.17 23.86
CA HIS A 20 -4.05 -7.14 24.56
C HIS A 20 -3.31 -6.59 25.80
N LEU A 21 -2.62 -7.47 26.55
CA LEU A 21 -1.86 -7.08 27.75
C LEU A 21 -0.66 -6.18 27.40
N HIS A 22 0.09 -6.52 26.35
CA HIS A 22 1.32 -5.81 26.00
C HIS A 22 1.11 -4.67 24.99
N PHE A 23 0.05 -4.74 24.19
CA PHE A 23 -0.25 -3.81 23.10
C PHE A 23 -1.74 -3.41 23.14
N PRO A 24 -2.17 -2.65 24.17
CA PRO A 24 -3.55 -2.14 24.26
C PRO A 24 -3.85 -1.18 23.09
N LEU A 25 -5.13 -1.01 22.75
CA LEU A 25 -5.55 -0.02 21.75
C LEU A 25 -5.45 1.37 22.39
N ASP A 26 -4.72 2.28 21.76
CA ASP A 26 -4.75 3.70 22.13
C ASP A 26 -6.18 4.20 21.97
N GLY A 27 -6.85 4.54 23.08
CA GLY A 27 -8.21 5.09 23.10
C GLY A 27 -9.30 4.25 23.77
N VAL A 28 -8.97 3.08 24.36
CA VAL A 28 -9.89 2.40 25.29
C VAL A 28 -9.44 2.72 26.69
N ASP A 29 -10.09 3.71 27.31
CA ASP A 29 -9.89 4.08 28.70
C ASP A 29 -9.90 2.82 29.58
N SER A 30 -8.81 2.62 30.32
CA SER A 30 -8.74 1.64 31.40
C SER A 30 -9.62 2.11 32.56
N ALA A 31 -10.93 1.98 32.40
CA ALA A 31 -11.85 2.01 33.51
C ALA A 31 -11.75 0.67 34.27
N SER A 32 -11.60 0.79 35.59
CA SER A 32 -11.67 -0.27 36.62
C SER A 32 -10.39 -1.07 36.90
N HIS A 33 -9.58 -0.55 37.82
CA HIS A 33 -9.48 -1.12 39.18
C HIS A 33 -8.58 -0.24 40.05
N LYS A 34 -9.17 0.70 40.79
CA LYS A 34 -8.51 1.29 41.96
C LYS A 34 -8.77 0.37 43.16
N ARG A 35 -7.71 -0.14 43.79
CA ARG A 35 -7.72 -0.65 45.18
C ARG A 35 -6.36 -0.39 45.85
N PRO A 36 -6.33 -0.32 47.19
CA PRO A 36 -5.68 0.78 47.90
C PRO A 36 -4.18 0.55 48.14
N THR A 37 -3.47 1.67 48.26
CA THR A 37 -2.04 1.78 48.54
C THR A 37 -1.73 1.37 49.97
N GLU A 38 -0.93 0.30 50.16
CA GLU A 38 -0.19 0.07 51.40
C GLU A 38 1.26 0.52 51.22
N ASN A 39 1.66 1.47 52.07
CA ASN A 39 3.02 1.96 52.22
C ASN A 39 3.97 0.82 52.61
N ARG A 40 4.96 0.49 51.76
CA ARG A 40 6.18 -0.18 52.20
C ARG A 40 7.43 0.52 51.68
N ARG A 41 8.25 0.93 52.66
CA ARG A 41 9.54 1.64 52.56
C ARG A 41 10.52 0.92 51.62
N SER A 42 11.17 1.70 50.76
CA SER A 42 12.30 1.29 49.92
C SER A 42 13.62 1.35 50.69
N SER A 43 14.39 0.27 50.68
CA SER A 43 15.81 0.29 51.04
C SER A 43 16.63 -0.54 50.06
N SER A 44 17.35 0.15 49.17
CA SER A 44 18.72 -0.17 48.75
C SER A 44 19.14 0.82 47.68
N LEU A 45 19.86 1.86 48.12
CA LEU A 45 20.50 2.89 47.32
C LEU A 45 21.88 2.39 46.83
N PHE A 46 22.28 2.93 45.68
CA PHE A 46 23.62 2.97 45.06
C PHE A 46 24.06 1.78 44.18
N ASN A 47 24.17 2.02 42.87
CA ASN A 47 25.45 2.45 42.28
C ASN A 47 25.22 3.04 40.87
N LEU A 48 25.35 4.36 40.70
CA LEU A 48 25.45 5.02 39.39
C LEU A 48 26.61 6.00 39.44
N ASP A 49 27.56 5.76 38.53
CA ASP A 49 28.76 6.54 38.26
C ASP A 49 28.38 7.95 37.77
N LEU A 50 29.01 8.96 38.37
CA LEU A 50 28.57 10.36 38.40
C LEU A 50 29.38 11.29 37.48
N SER A 51 30.06 10.73 36.47
CA SER A 51 31.01 11.48 35.65
C SER A 51 30.43 12.17 34.39
N ASP A 52 29.14 11.97 34.06
CA ASP A 52 28.51 12.54 32.84
C ASP A 52 27.42 13.62 33.07
N ILE A 53 27.21 14.09 34.31
CA ILE A 53 26.11 15.04 34.63
C ILE A 53 26.54 16.51 34.53
N LYS A 54 27.18 16.92 33.43
CA LYS A 54 27.50 18.35 33.23
C LYS A 54 26.68 19.06 32.17
N ASN A 55 25.87 18.38 31.36
CA ASN A 55 25.15 19.02 30.25
C ASN A 55 23.69 18.56 30.04
N LEU A 56 22.98 18.10 31.07
CA LEU A 56 21.57 17.74 30.97
C LEU A 56 20.73 18.51 32.00
N ASP A 57 19.59 19.04 31.54
CA ASP A 57 18.64 19.75 32.37
C ASP A 57 18.02 18.82 33.42
N ALA A 58 17.93 19.29 34.66
CA ALA A 58 17.50 18.50 35.81
C ALA A 58 16.05 18.00 35.67
N GLY A 59 15.22 18.71 34.90
CA GLY A 59 13.83 18.33 34.63
C GLY A 59 13.68 17.07 33.78
N ASP A 60 14.55 16.86 32.79
CA ASP A 60 14.50 15.70 31.89
C ASP A 60 15.07 14.43 32.52
N LEU A 61 16.07 14.58 33.39
CA LEU A 61 16.59 13.48 34.21
C LEU A 61 15.53 12.96 35.19
N TRP A 62 14.79 13.86 35.84
CA TRP A 62 13.72 13.49 36.77
C TRP A 62 12.51 12.85 36.06
N LYS A 63 12.14 13.32 34.87
CA LYS A 63 11.13 12.65 34.03
C LYS A 63 11.56 11.24 33.61
N GLY A 64 12.80 11.08 33.15
CA GLY A 64 13.34 9.77 32.75
C GLY A 64 13.42 8.77 33.90
N VAL A 65 13.77 9.21 35.11
CA VAL A 65 13.83 8.38 36.31
C VAL A 65 12.42 8.00 36.79
N LEU A 66 11.47 8.94 36.86
CA LEU A 66 10.08 8.65 37.22
C LEU A 66 9.41 7.71 36.20
N GLN A 67 9.66 7.89 34.91
CA GLN A 67 9.13 7.03 33.86
C GLN A 67 9.74 5.63 33.92
N SER A 68 11.04 5.51 34.23
CA SER A 68 11.70 4.22 34.44
C SER A 68 11.21 3.47 35.70
N GLN A 69 10.91 4.18 36.79
CA GLN A 69 10.36 3.61 38.03
C GLN A 69 8.87 3.23 37.88
N ALA A 70 8.06 4.03 37.19
CA ALA A 70 6.67 3.70 36.88
C ALA A 70 6.56 2.45 35.97
N LEU A 71 7.51 2.28 35.05
CA LEU A 71 7.64 1.07 34.23
C LEU A 71 8.14 -0.15 35.02
N GLN A 72 8.80 0.03 36.17
CA GLN A 72 9.26 -1.09 37.01
C GLN A 72 8.16 -1.65 37.92
N GLY A 73 7.28 -0.80 38.47
CA GLY A 73 6.10 -1.24 39.22
C GLY A 73 5.10 -2.02 38.35
N THR A 74 4.85 -1.52 37.14
CA THR A 74 3.99 -2.18 36.15
C THR A 74 4.58 -3.49 35.61
N LYS A 75 5.92 -3.64 35.52
CA LYS A 75 6.55 -4.91 35.09
C LYS A 75 6.21 -6.10 36.00
N GLY A 76 6.08 -5.88 37.31
CA GLY A 76 5.67 -6.93 38.25
C GLY A 76 4.21 -7.36 38.01
N GLU A 77 3.33 -6.39 37.83
CA GLU A 77 1.91 -6.62 37.52
C GLU A 77 1.70 -7.28 36.16
N ILE A 78 2.47 -6.88 35.14
CA ILE A 78 2.49 -7.48 33.80
C ILE A 78 2.95 -8.93 33.90
N ARG A 79 4.04 -9.23 34.63
CA ARG A 79 4.50 -10.61 34.81
C ARG A 79 3.47 -11.48 35.53
N ALA A 80 2.81 -10.94 36.54
CA ALA A 80 1.71 -11.65 37.22
C ALA A 80 0.50 -11.85 36.28
N ALA A 81 0.22 -10.91 35.38
CA ALA A 81 -0.80 -11.07 34.35
C ALA A 81 -0.41 -12.11 33.27
N GLU A 82 0.85 -12.13 32.83
CA GLU A 82 1.40 -13.15 31.92
C GLU A 82 1.23 -14.56 32.52
N GLN A 83 1.59 -14.73 33.79
CA GLN A 83 1.46 -16.01 34.51
C GLN A 83 0.00 -16.44 34.73
N ARG A 84 -0.93 -15.48 34.85
CA ARG A 84 -2.38 -15.76 34.87
C ARG A 84 -2.89 -16.24 33.50
N ILE A 85 -2.33 -15.75 32.40
CA ILE A 85 -2.70 -16.19 31.04
C ILE A 85 -2.16 -17.61 30.78
N THR A 86 -0.91 -17.84 31.16
CA THR A 86 -0.20 -19.09 30.92
C THR A 86 0.59 -19.48 32.17
N PRO A 87 0.33 -20.65 32.77
CA PRO A 87 1.16 -21.15 33.86
C PRO A 87 2.55 -21.47 33.32
N TRP A 88 3.58 -20.95 33.97
CA TRP A 88 4.97 -21.14 33.56
C TRP A 88 5.54 -22.37 34.24
N GLN A 89 6.37 -23.10 33.50
CA GLN A 89 7.10 -24.24 34.03
C GLN A 89 8.11 -23.80 35.09
N GLU A 90 8.30 -24.61 36.13
CA GLU A 90 9.28 -24.33 37.18
C GLU A 90 10.70 -24.49 36.66
N ASP A 91 11.61 -23.62 37.13
CA ASP A 91 13.00 -23.65 36.68
C ASP A 91 13.70 -24.94 37.09
N SER A 92 13.33 -25.57 38.22
CA SER A 92 13.89 -26.84 38.69
C SER A 92 13.68 -28.00 37.72
N ASP A 93 12.57 -28.00 36.99
CA ASP A 93 12.13 -29.14 36.18
C ASP A 93 12.94 -29.29 34.88
N VAL A 94 13.71 -28.25 34.50
CA VAL A 94 14.34 -28.18 33.18
C VAL A 94 15.84 -27.92 33.29
N SER A 95 16.63 -28.91 32.93
CA SER A 95 18.10 -28.81 32.86
C SER A 95 18.61 -28.49 31.44
N LYS A 96 17.85 -28.85 30.40
CA LYS A 96 18.22 -28.67 28.98
C LYS A 96 17.07 -28.08 28.18
N CYS A 97 17.38 -27.30 27.17
CA CYS A 97 16.38 -26.73 26.27
C CYS A 97 15.67 -27.85 25.48
N PRO A 98 14.33 -27.94 25.49
CA PRO A 98 13.59 -29.00 24.79
C PRO A 98 13.72 -28.93 23.27
N LEU A 99 14.09 -27.77 22.71
CA LEU A 99 14.13 -27.54 21.25
C LEU A 99 15.48 -27.81 20.59
N CYS A 100 16.58 -27.68 21.34
CA CYS A 100 17.94 -27.84 20.81
C CYS A 100 18.89 -28.58 21.76
N THR A 101 18.35 -29.15 22.85
CA THR A 101 19.05 -29.98 23.86
C THR A 101 20.24 -29.31 24.58
N ALA A 102 20.49 -28.02 24.34
CA ALA A 102 21.52 -27.26 25.02
C ALA A 102 21.25 -27.16 26.53
N SER A 103 22.25 -27.50 27.34
CA SER A 103 22.19 -27.39 28.80
C SER A 103 22.06 -25.94 29.24
N PHE A 104 21.16 -25.67 30.18
CA PHE A 104 21.03 -24.36 30.80
C PHE A 104 22.18 -24.11 31.76
N HIS A 105 22.66 -22.87 31.80
CA HIS A 105 23.73 -22.43 32.67
C HIS A 105 23.48 -20.96 33.09
N PRO A 106 23.59 -20.59 34.38
CA PRO A 106 23.23 -19.26 34.87
C PRO A 106 23.94 -18.08 34.18
N LEU A 107 25.16 -18.31 33.67
CA LEU A 107 25.98 -17.27 33.04
C LEU A 107 25.90 -17.26 31.51
N THR A 108 25.83 -18.42 30.86
CA THR A 108 26.05 -18.55 29.41
C THR A 108 24.81 -18.99 28.64
N ASN A 109 23.84 -19.63 29.30
CA ASN A 109 22.60 -20.07 28.68
C ASN A 109 21.47 -19.99 29.72
N ARG A 110 20.94 -18.78 29.93
CA ARG A 110 19.88 -18.54 30.90
C ARG A 110 18.56 -19.15 30.44
N LYS A 111 17.71 -19.46 31.42
CA LYS A 111 16.36 -19.99 31.19
C LYS A 111 15.43 -18.84 30.78
N HIS A 112 14.57 -19.10 29.81
CA HIS A 112 13.55 -18.14 29.38
C HIS A 112 12.21 -18.84 29.18
N HIS A 113 11.16 -18.33 29.81
CA HIS A 113 9.80 -18.83 29.58
C HIS A 113 9.25 -18.32 28.25
N CYS A 114 8.61 -19.21 27.49
CA CYS A 114 7.69 -18.84 26.42
C CYS A 114 6.42 -18.25 27.07
N ARG A 115 6.08 -17.00 26.75
CA ARG A 115 4.89 -16.35 27.32
C ARG A 115 3.58 -17.04 26.88
N LEU A 116 3.59 -17.74 25.73
CA LEU A 116 2.42 -18.41 25.17
C LEU A 116 2.14 -19.80 25.74
N CYS A 117 3.15 -20.67 25.81
CA CYS A 117 2.99 -22.06 26.28
C CYS A 117 3.54 -22.32 27.67
N GLY A 118 4.42 -21.45 28.20
CA GLY A 118 5.01 -21.58 29.53
C GLY A 118 6.31 -22.38 29.59
N ASN A 119 6.68 -23.09 28.51
CA ASN A 119 7.89 -23.91 28.46
C ASN A 119 9.17 -23.07 28.56
N ILE A 120 10.20 -23.64 29.19
CA ILE A 120 11.52 -23.03 29.31
C ILE A 120 12.36 -23.34 28.07
N ILE A 121 12.90 -22.30 27.44
CA ILE A 121 13.72 -22.36 26.21
C ILE A 121 14.99 -21.51 26.37
N CYS A 122 15.97 -21.74 25.50
CA CYS A 122 17.16 -20.90 25.38
C CYS A 122 16.96 -19.76 24.37
N SER A 123 17.77 -18.71 24.49
CA SER A 123 17.88 -17.60 23.51
C SER A 123 19.20 -17.62 22.74
N LEU A 124 19.83 -18.80 22.63
CA LEU A 124 21.12 -18.93 21.96
C LEU A 124 21.01 -18.77 20.44
N PRO A 125 22.02 -18.16 19.78
CA PRO A 125 22.00 -17.89 18.33
C PRO A 125 22.11 -19.18 17.49
N ILE A 126 21.91 -19.05 16.18
CA ILE A 126 22.05 -20.14 15.22
C ILE A 126 23.46 -20.76 15.29
N LYS A 127 23.54 -22.09 15.36
CA LYS A 127 24.81 -22.84 15.39
C LYS A 127 24.68 -24.13 14.58
N ARG A 128 25.22 -24.16 13.37
CA ARG A 128 25.15 -25.35 12.50
C ARG A 128 26.14 -26.43 12.98
N PRO A 129 25.78 -27.73 12.94
CA PRO A 129 24.48 -28.32 12.56
C PRO A 129 23.47 -28.43 13.71
N GLN A 130 23.88 -28.14 14.95
CA GLN A 130 23.12 -28.41 16.18
C GLN A 130 21.83 -27.57 16.34
N ARG A 131 21.80 -26.36 15.76
CA ARG A 131 20.70 -25.40 15.80
C ARG A 131 20.64 -24.62 14.49
N LEU A 132 19.69 -24.98 13.62
CA LEU A 132 19.50 -24.34 12.32
C LEU A 132 18.75 -23.00 12.40
N GLU A 133 18.01 -22.79 13.49
CA GLU A 133 17.15 -21.63 13.72
C GLU A 133 17.00 -21.37 15.24
N PRO A 134 16.69 -20.13 15.67
CA PRO A 134 16.62 -19.80 17.09
C PRO A 134 15.45 -20.52 17.79
N CYS A 135 15.67 -20.88 19.06
CA CYS A 135 14.65 -21.55 19.87
C CYS A 135 13.58 -20.58 20.41
N SER A 136 13.94 -19.30 20.53
CA SER A 136 13.06 -18.24 21.01
C SER A 136 12.96 -17.12 19.99
N ILE A 137 11.79 -16.50 19.90
CA ILE A 137 11.50 -15.38 19.02
C ILE A 137 10.89 -14.26 19.87
N LEU A 138 11.24 -13.02 19.55
CA LEU A 138 10.59 -11.83 20.09
C LEU A 138 9.70 -11.22 19.01
N PHE A 139 8.46 -10.90 19.38
CA PHE A 139 7.54 -10.19 18.49
C PHE A 139 7.02 -8.92 19.15
N VAL A 140 6.68 -7.94 18.32
CA VAL A 140 6.01 -6.71 18.71
C VAL A 140 4.81 -6.51 17.80
N VAL A 141 3.77 -5.86 18.33
CA VAL A 141 2.61 -5.45 17.54
C VAL A 141 2.66 -3.95 17.37
N ASP A 142 2.63 -3.47 16.13
CA ASP A 142 2.53 -2.04 15.86
C ASP A 142 1.19 -1.51 16.43
N PRO A 143 1.19 -0.50 17.30
CA PRO A 143 -0.04 0.05 17.87
C PRO A 143 -1.04 0.54 16.81
N LYS A 144 -0.56 1.04 15.66
CA LYS A 144 -1.41 1.65 14.61
C LYS A 144 -1.91 0.62 13.60
N SER A 145 -0.99 -0.09 12.94
CA SER A 145 -1.38 -1.07 11.91
C SER A 145 -1.81 -2.41 12.48
N ARG A 146 -1.54 -2.65 13.79
CA ARG A 146 -1.68 -3.94 14.45
C ARG A 146 -0.91 -5.08 13.80
N ARG A 147 0.01 -4.76 12.90
CA ARG A 147 0.86 -5.74 12.25
C ARG A 147 1.81 -6.36 13.27
N ILE A 148 1.90 -7.68 13.26
CA ILE A 148 2.86 -8.42 14.06
C ILE A 148 4.20 -8.40 13.33
N GLU A 149 5.23 -7.91 14.01
CA GLU A 149 6.59 -7.86 13.48
C GLU A 149 7.53 -8.67 14.36
N GLN A 150 8.36 -9.48 13.70
CA GLN A 150 9.42 -10.20 14.37
C GLN A 150 10.60 -9.25 14.58
N VAL A 151 11.09 -9.20 15.81
CA VAL A 151 12.28 -8.42 16.14
C VAL A 151 13.51 -9.23 15.73
N GLU A 152 14.33 -8.69 14.84
CA GLU A 152 15.58 -9.33 14.39
C GLU A 152 16.63 -9.37 15.52
N GLU A 153 17.50 -10.40 15.51
CA GLU A 153 18.51 -10.66 16.54
C GLU A 153 19.48 -9.48 16.67
N GLY A 154 19.45 -8.79 17.81
CA GLY A 154 20.40 -7.71 18.08
C GLY A 154 20.42 -7.14 19.49
N VAL A 155 19.52 -7.52 20.40
CA VAL A 155 19.53 -6.98 21.77
C VAL A 155 18.86 -7.93 22.75
N ASP A 156 19.60 -8.32 23.78
CA ASP A 156 19.09 -9.05 24.93
C ASP A 156 18.03 -8.22 25.68
N TYR A 157 17.00 -8.91 26.16
CA TYR A 157 15.87 -8.31 26.87
C TYR A 157 16.35 -7.49 28.07
N GLY A 158 16.16 -6.16 28.01
CA GLY A 158 16.50 -5.25 29.11
C GLY A 158 17.93 -4.72 29.13
N VAL A 159 18.76 -4.97 28.11
CA VAL A 159 20.08 -4.34 27.98
C VAL A 159 20.03 -3.28 26.88
N ARG A 160 20.09 -2.00 27.28
CA ARG A 160 20.18 -0.89 26.33
C ARG A 160 21.48 -1.03 25.53
N ARG A 161 21.40 -0.91 24.20
CA ARG A 161 22.61 -0.92 23.35
C ARG A 161 23.52 0.21 23.82
N ARG A 162 24.76 -0.09 24.24
CA ARG A 162 25.75 0.95 24.52
C ARG A 162 26.02 1.65 23.19
N ARG A 163 25.78 2.96 23.11
CA ARG A 163 25.99 3.76 21.90
C ARG A 163 27.41 3.51 21.38
N SER A 164 27.55 3.03 20.14
CA SER A 164 28.82 3.14 19.43
C SER A 164 29.02 4.62 19.13
N VAL A 165 30.17 5.17 19.55
CA VAL A 165 30.45 6.63 19.55
C VAL A 165 30.79 7.16 18.15
N ASP A 166 30.82 6.31 17.13
CA ASP A 166 31.26 6.70 15.80
C ASP A 166 30.07 6.94 14.86
N THR A 167 29.47 8.13 14.94
CA THR A 167 28.87 8.88 13.83
C THR A 167 28.21 10.16 14.33
N ARG A 168 29.02 11.20 14.55
CA ARG A 168 28.55 12.59 14.68
C ARG A 168 28.15 13.12 13.31
N SER A 169 26.89 12.90 12.90
CA SER A 169 26.22 13.78 11.93
C SER A 169 24.69 13.58 11.92
N SER A 170 23.97 14.69 12.16
CA SER A 170 22.51 14.88 12.08
C SER A 170 21.67 14.33 13.25
N ALA A 171 21.67 15.07 14.37
CA ALA A 171 21.29 14.60 15.70
C ALA A 171 19.85 14.93 16.20
N LYS A 172 18.95 15.52 15.39
CA LYS A 172 17.62 15.92 15.91
C LYS A 172 16.44 15.07 15.42
N GLU A 173 16.40 14.66 14.15
CA GLU A 173 15.33 13.77 13.63
C GLU A 173 15.60 12.29 13.92
N LYS A 174 16.86 11.83 13.82
CA LYS A 174 17.22 10.43 14.11
C LYS A 174 17.09 10.04 15.58
N ALA A 175 17.08 11.01 16.51
CA ALA A 175 16.99 10.70 17.94
C ALA A 175 15.59 10.18 18.33
N ALA A 176 14.53 10.73 17.74
CA ALA A 176 13.16 10.30 18.03
C ALA A 176 12.87 8.89 17.48
N ASP A 177 13.35 8.59 16.27
CA ASP A 177 13.16 7.30 15.63
C ASP A 177 13.95 6.18 16.33
N VAL A 178 15.21 6.47 16.71
CA VAL A 178 16.04 5.53 17.50
C VAL A 178 15.48 5.29 18.90
N LEU A 179 14.89 6.31 19.55
CA LEU A 179 14.21 6.15 20.84
C LEU A 179 12.93 5.31 20.70
N ALA A 180 12.16 5.49 19.62
CA ALA A 180 10.96 4.71 19.34
C ALA A 180 11.29 3.23 19.05
N GLU A 181 12.37 2.98 18.30
CA GLU A 181 12.91 1.63 18.11
C GLU A 181 13.37 1.03 19.46
N GLU A 182 14.18 1.75 20.25
CA GLU A 182 14.60 1.36 21.61
C GLU A 182 13.43 1.00 22.54
N GLU A 183 12.32 1.74 22.47
CA GLU A 183 11.09 1.44 23.22
C GLU A 183 10.34 0.22 22.70
N LYS A 184 10.32 0.01 21.37
CA LYS A 184 9.74 -1.18 20.72
C LYS A 184 10.45 -2.44 21.20
N PHE A 185 11.78 -2.39 21.35
CA PHE A 185 12.59 -3.50 21.87
C PHE A 185 12.31 -3.81 23.35
N LEU A 186 12.03 -2.80 24.17
CA LEU A 186 11.70 -2.98 25.60
C LEU A 186 10.34 -3.65 25.83
N LYS A 187 9.45 -3.66 24.83
CA LYS A 187 8.08 -4.19 24.90
C LYS A 187 7.88 -5.55 24.21
N GLY A 188 8.93 -6.15 23.64
CA GLY A 188 8.81 -7.41 22.88
C GLY A 188 8.34 -8.61 23.71
N VAL A 189 7.42 -9.40 23.18
CA VAL A 189 6.92 -10.62 23.86
C VAL A 189 7.68 -11.84 23.35
N ARG A 190 8.22 -12.66 24.25
CA ARG A 190 9.02 -13.84 23.89
C ARG A 190 8.16 -15.10 23.75
N ILE A 191 8.30 -15.79 22.63
CA ILE A 191 7.67 -17.09 22.38
C ILE A 191 8.70 -18.13 21.92
N CYS A 192 8.39 -19.41 22.12
CA CYS A 192 9.18 -20.50 21.55
C CYS A 192 8.90 -20.65 20.06
N ARG A 193 9.84 -21.28 19.36
CA ARG A 193 9.70 -21.59 17.94
C ARG A 193 8.43 -22.41 17.63
N GLU A 194 8.05 -23.36 18.48
CA GLU A 194 6.84 -24.17 18.27
C GLU A 194 5.54 -23.35 18.37
N CYS A 195 5.58 -22.21 19.06
CA CYS A 195 4.47 -21.27 19.17
C CYS A 195 4.43 -20.26 18.02
N ARG A 196 5.48 -20.17 17.20
CA ARG A 196 5.54 -19.26 16.03
C ARG A 196 4.36 -19.45 15.06
N PRO A 197 3.93 -20.67 14.71
CA PRO A 197 2.79 -20.86 13.80
C PRO A 197 1.47 -20.29 14.34
N ILE A 198 1.29 -20.25 15.67
CA ILE A 198 0.10 -19.65 16.30
C ILE A 198 0.12 -18.13 16.09
N LEU A 199 1.29 -17.51 16.26
CA LEU A 199 1.47 -16.07 15.99
C LEU A 199 1.17 -15.74 14.52
N SER A 200 1.74 -16.51 13.58
CA SER A 200 1.50 -16.32 12.14
C SER A 200 0.03 -16.50 11.75
N ARG A 201 -0.67 -17.46 12.37
CA ARG A 201 -2.12 -17.64 12.15
C ARG A 201 -2.92 -16.46 12.66
N GLN A 202 -2.57 -15.92 13.83
CA GLN A 202 -3.24 -14.73 14.37
C GLN A 202 -3.11 -13.54 13.41
N GLN A 203 -1.91 -13.32 12.89
CA GLN A 203 -1.67 -12.31 11.86
C GLN A 203 -2.53 -12.55 10.62
N HIS A 204 -2.54 -13.78 10.11
CA HIS A 204 -3.33 -14.11 8.93
C HIS A 204 -4.84 -13.92 9.15
N PHE A 205 -5.36 -14.29 10.32
CA PHE A 205 -6.77 -14.08 10.66
C PHE A 205 -7.12 -12.58 10.71
N GLN A 206 -6.22 -11.77 11.26
CA GLN A 206 -6.37 -10.32 11.30
C GLN A 206 -6.33 -9.71 9.89
N GLU A 207 -5.37 -10.12 9.06
CA GLU A 207 -5.26 -9.69 7.66
C GLU A 207 -6.49 -10.13 6.84
N ALA A 208 -6.99 -11.36 7.05
CA ALA A 208 -8.18 -11.86 6.38
C ALA A 208 -9.48 -11.14 6.81
N SER A 209 -9.53 -10.66 8.06
CA SER A 209 -10.66 -9.86 8.56
C SER A 209 -10.66 -8.44 8.01
N GLN A 210 -9.52 -7.93 7.55
CA GLN A 210 -9.41 -6.62 6.94
C GLN A 210 -9.77 -6.71 5.45
N VAL A 211 -10.90 -6.12 5.06
CA VAL A 211 -11.25 -5.99 3.65
C VAL A 211 -10.24 -5.07 2.97
N PRO A 212 -9.45 -5.56 1.99
CA PRO A 212 -8.44 -4.73 1.33
C PRO A 212 -9.08 -3.54 0.62
N VAL A 213 -8.41 -2.38 0.63
CA VAL A 213 -8.87 -1.17 -0.07
C VAL A 213 -9.13 -1.44 -1.57
N PHE A 214 -8.33 -2.33 -2.15
CA PHE A 214 -8.49 -2.80 -3.53
C PHE A 214 -9.88 -3.38 -3.80
N HIS A 215 -10.47 -4.12 -2.85
CA HIS A 215 -11.81 -4.70 -3.01
C HIS A 215 -12.87 -3.61 -3.19
N ARG A 216 -12.85 -2.58 -2.35
CA ARG A 216 -13.81 -1.47 -2.42
C ARG A 216 -13.70 -0.69 -3.74
N LEU A 217 -12.49 -0.54 -4.27
CA LEU A 217 -12.27 0.10 -5.57
C LEU A 217 -12.75 -0.78 -6.72
N TYR A 218 -12.57 -2.09 -6.61
CA TYR A 218 -13.09 -3.05 -7.58
C TYR A 218 -14.62 -3.11 -7.59
N ASP A 219 -15.27 -3.07 -6.42
CA ASP A 219 -16.74 -3.01 -6.34
C ASP A 219 -17.28 -1.76 -7.06
N ALA A 220 -16.66 -0.60 -6.84
CA ALA A 220 -17.02 0.65 -7.51
C ALA A 220 -16.76 0.58 -9.03
N PHE A 221 -15.68 -0.08 -9.44
CA PHE A 221 -15.35 -0.31 -10.84
C PHE A 221 -16.41 -1.17 -11.55
N ILE A 222 -16.86 -2.25 -10.91
CA ILE A 222 -17.91 -3.12 -11.45
C ILE A 222 -19.27 -2.41 -11.46
N SER A 223 -19.60 -1.61 -10.43
CA SER A 223 -20.85 -0.83 -10.44
C SER A 223 -20.93 0.19 -11.58
N LEU A 224 -19.80 0.78 -11.96
CA LEU A 224 -19.73 1.67 -13.13
C LEU A 224 -19.83 0.90 -14.44
N GLU A 225 -19.22 -0.29 -14.52
CA GLU A 225 -19.37 -1.17 -15.69
C GLU A 225 -20.86 -1.46 -15.93
N THR A 226 -21.61 -1.81 -14.88
CA THR A 226 -23.05 -2.06 -14.97
C THR A 226 -23.85 -0.80 -15.33
N GLU A 227 -23.52 0.38 -14.76
CA GLU A 227 -24.21 1.63 -15.11
C GLU A 227 -24.01 2.00 -16.59
N ILE A 228 -22.80 1.77 -17.13
CA ILE A 228 -22.49 2.00 -18.54
C ILE A 228 -23.27 1.01 -19.42
N GLU A 229 -23.26 -0.29 -19.08
CA GLU A 229 -23.98 -1.31 -19.84
C GLU A 229 -25.50 -1.05 -19.88
N ASP A 230 -26.10 -0.58 -18.78
CA ASP A 230 -27.52 -0.22 -18.70
C ASP A 230 -27.85 1.06 -19.49
N SER A 231 -26.91 2.01 -19.56
CA SER A 231 -27.11 3.30 -20.25
C SER A 231 -26.90 3.20 -21.77
N LEU A 232 -26.14 2.21 -22.25
CA LEU A 232 -25.81 2.05 -23.68
C LEU A 232 -27.03 1.78 -24.58
N PRO A 233 -28.00 0.92 -24.23
CA PRO A 233 -29.22 0.71 -25.03
C PRO A 233 -30.03 1.99 -25.21
N GLN A 234 -30.25 2.75 -24.13
CA GLN A 234 -30.98 4.03 -24.16
C GLN A 234 -30.31 5.02 -25.10
N PHE A 235 -28.98 5.10 -25.05
CA PHE A 235 -28.22 5.96 -25.94
C PHE A 235 -28.32 5.50 -27.41
N ARG A 236 -28.25 4.20 -27.70
CA ARG A 236 -28.39 3.67 -29.08
C ARG A 236 -29.76 3.99 -29.68
N GLU A 237 -30.82 3.83 -28.89
CA GLU A 237 -32.19 4.18 -29.30
C GLU A 237 -32.31 5.68 -29.60
N LEU A 238 -31.74 6.52 -28.72
CA LEU A 238 -31.67 7.96 -28.94
C LEU A 238 -30.94 8.31 -30.24
N ILE A 239 -29.82 7.66 -30.57
CA ILE A 239 -29.10 7.89 -31.84
C ILE A 239 -29.92 7.47 -33.06
N LEU A 240 -30.61 6.35 -32.99
CA LEU A 240 -31.49 5.90 -34.08
C LEU A 240 -32.64 6.89 -34.31
N SER A 241 -33.21 7.45 -33.23
CA SER A 241 -34.26 8.47 -33.34
C SER A 241 -33.76 9.78 -33.98
N LEU A 242 -32.51 10.19 -33.69
CA LEU A 242 -31.88 11.38 -34.27
C LEU A 242 -31.52 11.26 -35.75
N ASN A 243 -31.36 10.06 -36.29
CA ASN A 243 -31.23 9.89 -37.75
C ASN A 243 -32.55 10.21 -38.50
N THR A 244 -33.66 10.35 -37.77
CA THR A 244 -34.99 10.67 -38.32
C THR A 244 -35.34 12.16 -38.19
N ASP A 245 -34.80 12.85 -37.17
CA ASP A 245 -34.98 14.27 -36.90
C ASP A 245 -33.61 14.97 -36.78
N ASP A 246 -33.33 15.93 -37.67
CA ASP A 246 -32.02 16.58 -37.90
C ASP A 246 -31.44 17.38 -36.69
N GLN A 247 -32.12 17.39 -35.53
CA GLN A 247 -31.73 18.17 -34.33
C GLN A 247 -31.56 17.27 -33.10
N PRO A 248 -30.37 17.21 -32.47
CA PRO A 248 -30.15 16.46 -31.24
C PRO A 248 -31.02 16.99 -30.11
N THR A 249 -31.89 16.14 -29.56
CA THR A 249 -32.69 16.50 -28.38
C THR A 249 -31.78 16.85 -27.20
N LYS A 250 -32.24 17.76 -26.32
CA LYS A 250 -31.50 18.14 -25.11
C LYS A 250 -31.21 16.92 -24.22
N GLU A 251 -32.11 15.94 -24.25
CA GLU A 251 -31.98 14.66 -23.57
C GLU A 251 -30.82 13.81 -24.14
N ALA A 252 -30.71 13.67 -25.46
CA ALA A 252 -29.61 12.94 -26.09
C ALA A 252 -28.23 13.56 -25.76
N THR A 253 -28.15 14.89 -25.69
CA THR A 253 -26.92 15.59 -25.31
C THR A 253 -26.56 15.38 -23.83
N ALA A 254 -27.56 15.38 -22.94
CA ALA A 254 -27.37 15.12 -21.51
C ALA A 254 -26.92 13.67 -21.24
N THR A 255 -27.57 12.70 -21.89
CA THR A 255 -27.23 11.27 -21.79
C THR A 255 -25.82 11.01 -22.33
N ARG A 256 -25.44 11.63 -23.46
CA ARG A 256 -24.07 11.57 -23.98
C ARG A 256 -23.04 12.08 -22.97
N LYS A 257 -23.31 13.22 -22.34
CA LYS A 257 -22.40 13.81 -21.34
C LYS A 257 -22.23 12.89 -20.13
N ARG A 258 -23.33 12.33 -19.62
CA ARG A 258 -23.29 11.38 -18.49
C ARG A 258 -22.51 10.12 -18.84
N LEU A 259 -22.70 9.59 -20.04
CA LEU A 259 -22.00 8.39 -20.50
C LEU A 259 -20.49 8.62 -20.66
N LEU A 260 -20.08 9.75 -21.25
CA LEU A 260 -18.66 10.13 -21.35
C LEU A 260 -18.00 10.32 -19.99
N GLU A 261 -18.72 10.90 -19.03
CA GLU A 261 -18.26 11.03 -17.65
C GLU A 261 -18.13 9.67 -16.94
N ALA A 262 -19.09 8.76 -17.15
CA ALA A 262 -18.99 7.40 -16.61
C ALA A 262 -17.78 6.65 -17.19
N PHE A 263 -17.50 6.78 -18.49
CA PHE A 263 -16.31 6.21 -19.12
C PHE A 263 -15.00 6.81 -18.58
N SER A 264 -14.96 8.12 -18.33
CA SER A 264 -13.77 8.77 -17.76
C SER A 264 -13.50 8.30 -16.32
N GLN A 265 -14.56 8.14 -15.52
CA GLN A 265 -14.48 7.62 -14.16
C GLN A 265 -14.05 6.14 -14.14
N TYR A 266 -14.56 5.34 -15.07
CA TYR A 266 -14.19 3.93 -15.24
C TYR A 266 -12.70 3.76 -15.59
N ASP A 267 -12.18 4.55 -16.54
CA ASP A 267 -10.74 4.58 -16.88
C ASP A 267 -9.90 5.04 -15.68
N ALA A 268 -10.30 6.11 -15.01
CA ALA A 268 -9.59 6.64 -13.84
C ALA A 268 -9.50 5.63 -12.69
N LEU A 269 -10.58 4.88 -12.43
CA LEU A 269 -10.59 3.82 -11.42
C LEU A 269 -9.69 2.66 -11.80
N SER A 270 -9.70 2.22 -13.06
CA SER A 270 -8.81 1.15 -13.54
C SER A 270 -7.33 1.50 -13.34
N LYS A 271 -6.94 2.75 -13.66
CA LYS A 271 -5.58 3.28 -13.46
C LYS A 271 -5.24 3.42 -11.98
N ARG A 272 -6.20 3.86 -11.15
CA ARG A 272 -6.02 3.95 -9.69
C ARG A 272 -5.79 2.58 -9.08
N ILE A 273 -6.54 1.56 -9.51
CA ILE A 273 -6.37 0.17 -9.08
C ILE A 273 -4.96 -0.34 -9.45
N ARG A 274 -4.47 -0.04 -10.65
CA ARG A 274 -3.10 -0.39 -11.10
C ARG A 274 -2.00 0.31 -10.29
N LYS A 275 -2.25 1.52 -9.78
CA LYS A 275 -1.28 2.32 -9.02
C LYS A 275 -1.10 1.85 -7.57
N ILE A 276 -1.95 0.96 -7.05
CA ILE A 276 -1.84 0.46 -5.69
C ILE A 276 -0.54 -0.35 -5.55
N PRO A 277 0.35 0.00 -4.59
CA PRO A 277 1.63 -0.69 -4.41
C PRO A 277 1.42 -2.20 -4.23
N CYS A 278 2.15 -2.98 -5.02
CA CYS A 278 2.19 -4.43 -4.92
C CYS A 278 3.62 -4.94 -5.18
N PRO A 279 4.02 -6.08 -4.61
CA PRO A 279 5.28 -6.70 -4.96
C PRO A 279 5.26 -7.12 -6.45
N PRO A 280 6.36 -6.94 -7.21
CA PRO A 280 6.42 -7.31 -8.61
C PRO A 280 6.18 -8.81 -8.77
N ASN A 281 5.42 -9.21 -9.79
CA ASN A 281 5.06 -10.62 -10.07
C ASN A 281 4.27 -11.32 -8.94
N SER A 282 3.61 -10.55 -8.08
CA SER A 282 2.69 -11.09 -7.07
C SER A 282 1.34 -11.50 -7.70
N SER A 283 0.54 -12.28 -6.98
CA SER A 283 -0.86 -12.53 -7.35
C SER A 283 -1.65 -11.22 -7.50
N GLN A 284 -1.39 -10.23 -6.64
CA GLN A 284 -2.04 -8.92 -6.70
C GLN A 284 -1.69 -8.15 -7.97
N ASP A 285 -0.40 -8.14 -8.38
CA ASP A 285 0.06 -7.49 -9.62
C ASP A 285 -0.65 -8.07 -10.85
N ARG A 286 -0.78 -9.40 -10.92
CA ARG A 286 -1.49 -10.10 -12.00
C ARG A 286 -2.96 -9.71 -12.08
N VAL A 287 -3.66 -9.62 -10.94
CA VAL A 287 -5.07 -9.22 -10.91
C VAL A 287 -5.22 -7.74 -11.29
N GLN A 288 -4.37 -6.86 -10.78
CA GLN A 288 -4.38 -5.43 -11.13
C GLN A 288 -4.14 -5.21 -12.63
N MET A 289 -3.23 -5.97 -13.24
CA MET A 289 -2.99 -5.93 -14.69
C MET A 289 -4.22 -6.41 -15.45
N ALA A 290 -4.82 -7.54 -15.04
CA ALA A 290 -6.01 -8.08 -15.69
C ALA A 290 -7.20 -7.10 -15.67
N ILE A 291 -7.38 -6.37 -14.56
CA ILE A 291 -8.42 -5.33 -14.45
C ILE A 291 -8.17 -4.19 -15.46
N LEU A 292 -6.93 -3.71 -15.56
CA LEU A 292 -6.58 -2.66 -16.53
C LEU A 292 -6.79 -3.14 -17.97
N THR A 293 -6.40 -4.37 -18.29
CA THR A 293 -6.62 -4.98 -19.61
C THR A 293 -8.11 -5.10 -19.92
N ARG A 294 -8.93 -5.56 -18.96
CA ARG A 294 -10.40 -5.61 -19.09
C ARG A 294 -10.98 -4.22 -19.35
N ALA A 295 -10.54 -3.22 -18.58
CA ALA A 295 -11.01 -1.85 -18.72
C ALA A 295 -10.72 -1.29 -20.12
N ASN A 296 -9.49 -1.46 -20.62
CA ASN A 296 -9.09 -1.04 -21.95
C ASN A 296 -9.92 -1.72 -23.05
N LEU A 297 -10.14 -3.02 -22.95
CA LEU A 297 -10.96 -3.76 -23.91
C LEU A 297 -12.42 -3.28 -23.91
N PHE A 298 -12.98 -3.05 -22.72
CA PHE A 298 -14.34 -2.54 -22.56
C PHE A 298 -14.51 -1.13 -23.14
N LEU A 299 -13.53 -0.24 -22.92
CA LEU A 299 -13.52 1.11 -23.48
C LEU A 299 -13.43 1.09 -25.00
N GLN A 300 -12.52 0.28 -25.57
CA GLN A 300 -12.40 0.15 -27.03
C GLN A 300 -13.70 -0.34 -27.68
N LYS A 301 -14.39 -1.30 -27.07
CA LYS A 301 -15.65 -1.86 -27.56
C LYS A 301 -16.80 -0.85 -27.52
N ASN A 302 -16.91 -0.07 -26.45
CA ASN A 302 -18.12 0.73 -26.17
C ASN A 302 -17.95 2.23 -26.45
N MET A 303 -16.72 2.74 -26.62
CA MET A 303 -16.46 4.18 -26.87
C MET A 303 -16.52 4.54 -28.37
N PHE A 304 -16.17 3.62 -29.27
CA PHE A 304 -16.12 3.87 -30.72
C PHE A 304 -17.47 4.31 -31.33
N PRO A 305 -18.64 3.76 -30.92
CA PRO A 305 -19.95 4.19 -31.44
C PRO A 305 -20.37 5.62 -31.06
N LEU A 306 -19.64 6.30 -30.16
CA LEU A 306 -20.00 7.62 -29.63
C LEU A 306 -19.37 8.79 -30.39
N GLN A 307 -18.40 8.52 -31.26
CA GLN A 307 -17.66 9.56 -31.98
C GLN A 307 -18.26 9.91 -33.35
N SER A 308 -19.26 9.16 -33.84
CA SER A 308 -19.81 9.29 -35.20
C SER A 308 -21.03 10.20 -35.36
N ILE A 309 -21.45 10.97 -34.34
CA ILE A 309 -22.53 11.95 -34.55
C ILE A 309 -21.97 13.18 -35.29
N PRO A 310 -22.53 13.57 -36.45
CA PRO A 310 -22.19 14.80 -37.13
C PRO A 310 -22.30 16.00 -36.18
N LYS A 311 -21.25 16.82 -36.11
CA LYS A 311 -21.28 18.07 -35.34
C LYS A 311 -22.39 18.97 -35.93
N PRO A 312 -23.28 19.57 -35.13
CA PRO A 312 -24.32 20.46 -35.65
C PRO A 312 -23.66 21.62 -36.40
N LYS A 313 -24.01 21.77 -37.69
CA LYS A 313 -23.55 22.88 -38.55
C LYS A 313 -24.00 24.20 -37.93
N LYS A 314 -23.06 24.97 -37.38
CA LYS A 314 -23.27 26.38 -37.06
C LYS A 314 -23.46 27.13 -38.39
N GLN A 315 -24.68 27.55 -38.69
CA GLN A 315 -24.93 28.56 -39.72
C GLN A 315 -24.27 29.87 -39.27
N ASN A 316 -23.16 30.23 -39.88
CA ASN A 316 -22.67 31.60 -39.87
C ASN A 316 -22.82 32.19 -41.27
N SER A 317 -23.55 33.29 -41.28
CA SER A 317 -23.84 34.21 -42.37
C SER A 317 -22.65 34.53 -43.27
N SER A 318 -22.89 34.35 -44.57
CA SER A 318 -22.37 35.08 -45.72
C SER A 318 -21.40 36.25 -45.45
N LYS A 319 -20.16 36.10 -45.94
CA LYS A 319 -19.37 37.20 -46.53
C LYS A 319 -18.49 36.66 -47.66
N SER A 320 -18.69 37.23 -48.84
CA SER A 320 -18.01 36.97 -50.10
C SER A 320 -16.54 37.39 -50.05
N GLN A 321 -15.65 36.61 -50.68
CA GLN A 321 -14.47 37.12 -51.42
C GLN A 321 -13.78 36.00 -52.25
N THR A 322 -13.86 36.18 -53.57
CA THR A 322 -12.92 35.88 -54.69
C THR A 322 -12.25 34.50 -54.87
N PRO A 323 -12.17 34.00 -56.13
CA PRO A 323 -11.63 32.69 -56.47
C PRO A 323 -10.10 32.71 -56.61
N GLY A 324 -9.43 31.82 -55.89
CA GLY A 324 -8.02 31.50 -56.08
C GLY A 324 -7.89 30.10 -56.67
N ASP A 325 -7.26 30.01 -57.84
CA ASP A 325 -6.88 28.79 -58.55
C ASP A 325 -6.11 27.84 -57.62
N GLY A 326 -6.72 26.69 -57.36
CA GLY A 326 -6.08 25.49 -56.84
C GLY A 326 -6.81 24.29 -57.44
N PRO A 327 -6.12 23.20 -57.82
CA PRO A 327 -6.76 22.10 -58.52
C PRO A 327 -7.87 21.53 -57.63
N THR A 328 -9.12 21.70 -58.06
CA THR A 328 -10.28 21.03 -57.49
C THR A 328 -10.05 19.52 -57.57
N ILE A 329 -9.72 18.93 -56.42
CA ILE A 329 -9.73 17.49 -56.24
C ILE A 329 -11.20 17.14 -55.99
N ASP A 330 -11.74 16.31 -56.89
CA ASP A 330 -13.08 15.74 -56.80
C ASP A 330 -13.28 15.08 -55.42
N PRO A 331 -14.25 15.53 -54.60
CA PRO A 331 -14.45 15.03 -53.23
C PRO A 331 -14.80 13.53 -53.16
N ASP A 332 -15.16 12.90 -54.28
CA ASP A 332 -15.49 11.47 -54.35
C ASP A 332 -14.31 10.59 -54.83
N SER A 333 -13.09 11.14 -54.92
CA SER A 333 -11.89 10.36 -55.28
C SER A 333 -11.39 9.51 -54.10
N GLU A 334 -11.09 8.23 -54.32
CA GLU A 334 -10.48 7.30 -53.32
C GLU A 334 -9.24 7.88 -52.62
N MET A 335 -8.56 8.82 -53.29
CA MET A 335 -7.44 9.57 -52.77
C MET A 335 -7.84 10.61 -51.71
N ALA A 336 -8.97 11.31 -51.88
CA ALA A 336 -9.47 12.26 -50.89
C ALA A 336 -9.80 11.53 -49.57
N HIS A 337 -10.37 10.33 -49.66
CA HIS A 337 -10.58 9.44 -48.52
C HIS A 337 -9.28 8.95 -47.87
N SER A 338 -8.20 8.82 -48.63
CA SER A 338 -6.88 8.40 -48.12
C SER A 338 -6.09 9.57 -47.50
N LEU A 339 -6.26 10.78 -48.03
CA LEU A 339 -5.61 12.01 -47.54
C LEU A 339 -6.28 12.57 -46.28
N GLN A 340 -7.60 12.42 -46.15
CA GLN A 340 -8.34 12.97 -45.02
C GLN A 340 -7.84 12.48 -43.65
N PRO A 341 -7.60 11.17 -43.41
CA PRO A 341 -7.02 10.69 -42.16
C PRO A 341 -5.63 11.26 -41.86
N LEU A 342 -4.80 11.48 -42.89
CA LEU A 342 -3.45 12.06 -42.71
C LEU A 342 -3.50 13.53 -42.32
N LEU A 343 -4.42 14.30 -42.90
CA LEU A 343 -4.66 15.71 -42.52
C LEU A 343 -5.23 15.83 -41.10
N GLU A 344 -6.11 14.91 -40.70
CA GLU A 344 -6.61 14.84 -39.32
C GLU A 344 -5.49 14.48 -38.33
N GLN A 345 -4.59 13.56 -38.70
CA GLN A 345 -3.41 13.22 -37.91
C GLN A 345 -2.41 14.37 -37.80
N GLU A 346 -2.19 15.14 -38.86
CA GLU A 346 -1.35 16.34 -38.83
C GLU A 346 -1.89 17.37 -37.84
N ALA A 347 -3.18 17.71 -37.94
CA ALA A 347 -3.82 18.68 -37.05
C ALA A 347 -3.76 18.25 -35.57
N LEU A 348 -3.91 16.96 -35.29
CA LEU A 348 -3.80 16.42 -33.93
C LEU A 348 -2.36 16.51 -33.41
N LEU A 349 -1.38 16.14 -34.22
CA LEU A 349 0.05 16.24 -33.85
C LEU A 349 0.49 17.69 -33.61
N GLU A 350 -0.02 18.65 -34.38
CA GLU A 350 0.20 20.07 -34.13
C GLU A 350 -0.30 20.48 -32.74
N SER A 351 -1.52 20.08 -32.37
CA SER A 351 -2.06 20.38 -31.04
C SER A 351 -1.23 19.77 -29.90
N PHE A 352 -0.71 18.55 -30.08
CA PHE A 352 0.15 17.90 -29.08
C PHE A 352 1.54 18.53 -29.00
N VAL A 353 2.08 19.06 -30.10
CA VAL A 353 3.33 19.83 -30.07
C VAL A 353 3.13 21.13 -29.29
N GLU A 354 2.03 21.83 -29.52
CA GLU A 354 1.69 23.06 -28.77
C GLU A 354 1.54 22.79 -27.27
N GLU A 355 0.83 21.72 -26.90
CA GLU A 355 0.65 21.30 -25.51
C GLU A 355 1.99 20.89 -24.85
N ALA A 356 2.82 20.10 -25.55
CA ALA A 356 4.13 19.68 -25.04
C ALA A 356 5.08 20.87 -24.82
N VAL A 357 5.03 21.88 -25.71
CA VAL A 357 5.79 23.13 -25.55
C VAL A 357 5.25 23.96 -24.39
N ALA A 358 3.92 24.07 -24.25
CA ALA A 358 3.28 24.78 -23.13
C ALA A 358 3.64 24.16 -21.77
N HIS A 359 3.76 22.83 -21.70
CA HIS A 359 4.15 22.09 -20.50
C HIS A 359 5.67 21.91 -20.32
N ARG A 360 6.51 22.58 -21.14
CA ARG A 360 7.99 22.52 -21.08
C ARG A 360 8.57 21.10 -21.23
N LYS A 361 7.86 20.20 -21.92
CA LYS A 361 8.31 18.84 -22.24
C LYS A 361 9.05 18.83 -23.58
N PHE A 362 10.28 19.35 -23.58
CA PHE A 362 11.03 19.60 -24.82
C PHE A 362 11.45 18.33 -25.58
N GLU A 363 11.72 17.22 -24.90
CA GLU A 363 12.03 15.93 -25.55
C GLU A 363 10.80 15.32 -26.25
N ASP A 364 9.63 15.41 -25.62
CA ASP A 364 8.37 14.98 -26.22
C ASP A 364 8.02 15.85 -27.44
N ALA A 365 8.19 17.17 -27.33
CA ALA A 365 7.98 18.10 -28.42
C ALA A 365 8.93 17.84 -29.61
N LYS A 366 10.17 17.41 -29.34
CA LYS A 366 11.14 17.05 -30.38
C LYS A 366 10.73 15.78 -31.13
N THR A 367 10.27 14.76 -30.41
CA THR A 367 9.76 13.51 -31.00
C THR A 367 8.49 13.76 -31.82
N LEU A 368 7.55 14.53 -31.29
CA LEU A 368 6.31 14.88 -32.00
C LEU A 368 6.56 15.70 -33.26
N LYS A 369 7.53 16.63 -33.24
CA LYS A 369 7.96 17.38 -34.44
C LYS A 369 8.58 16.50 -35.52
N ALA A 370 9.30 15.42 -35.13
CA ALA A 370 9.83 14.46 -36.08
C ALA A 370 8.69 13.67 -36.76
N ASN A 371 7.73 13.17 -35.98
CA ASN A 371 6.55 12.47 -36.50
C ASN A 371 5.73 13.38 -37.43
N LEU A 372 5.53 14.64 -37.05
CA LEU A 372 4.81 15.63 -37.86
C LEU A 372 5.52 15.84 -39.22
N LYS A 373 6.86 15.89 -39.22
CA LYS A 373 7.64 15.97 -40.47
C LYS A 373 7.43 14.74 -41.35
N GLU A 374 7.37 13.54 -40.78
CA GLU A 374 7.11 12.31 -41.53
C GLU A 374 5.72 12.30 -42.17
N ILE A 375 4.68 12.68 -41.41
CA ILE A 375 3.30 12.79 -41.94
C ILE A 375 3.23 13.81 -43.08
N ARG A 376 3.85 14.98 -42.93
CA ARG A 376 3.93 16.00 -44.00
C ARG A 376 4.61 15.48 -45.26
N THR A 377 5.70 14.72 -45.11
CA THR A 377 6.37 14.12 -46.28
C THR A 377 5.52 13.07 -46.97
N GLU A 378 4.65 12.37 -46.25
CA GLU A 378 3.76 11.37 -46.85
C GLU A 378 2.57 12.03 -47.56
N ILE A 379 2.02 13.10 -46.99
CA ILE A 379 1.00 13.93 -47.66
C ILE A 379 1.56 14.50 -48.98
N ASP A 380 2.77 15.05 -48.96
CA ASP A 380 3.45 15.59 -50.15
C ASP A 380 3.70 14.50 -51.22
N LYS A 381 4.10 13.29 -50.82
CA LYS A 381 4.20 12.14 -51.74
C LYS A 381 2.85 11.79 -52.36
N MET A 382 1.76 11.76 -51.59
CA MET A 382 0.43 11.46 -52.12
C MET A 382 -0.06 12.53 -53.10
N LEU A 383 0.20 13.81 -52.81
CA LEU A 383 -0.14 14.92 -53.71
C LEU A 383 0.69 14.89 -55.00
N THR A 384 2.00 14.62 -54.92
CA THR A 384 2.86 14.52 -56.11
C THR A 384 2.53 13.31 -57.00
N ILE A 385 2.07 12.19 -56.41
CA ILE A 385 1.54 11.05 -57.16
C ILE A 385 0.24 11.44 -57.88
N ALA A 386 -0.61 12.22 -57.22
CA ALA A 386 -1.86 12.73 -57.80
C ALA A 386 -1.61 13.62 -59.02
N ASP A 387 -0.68 14.55 -58.91
CA ASP A 387 -0.35 15.48 -60.01
C ASP A 387 0.26 14.74 -61.21
N ARG A 388 1.05 13.68 -60.98
CA ARG A 388 1.56 12.82 -62.05
C ARG A 388 0.47 12.00 -62.73
N SER A 389 -0.54 11.54 -61.98
CA SER A 389 -1.67 10.78 -62.53
C SER A 389 -2.64 11.61 -63.37
N LYS A 390 -2.66 12.94 -63.18
CA LYS A 390 -3.47 13.88 -63.98
C LYS A 390 -2.77 14.38 -65.25
N ALA A 391 -1.45 14.19 -65.36
CA ALA A 391 -0.62 14.74 -66.44
C ALA A 391 -0.26 13.72 -67.54
N GLY A 392 -0.64 12.44 -67.37
CA GLY A 392 -0.57 11.38 -68.39
C GLY A 392 -1.97 10.96 -68.81
#